data_AF-A0A0T7GI62-F1
#
_entry.id   AF-A0A0T7GI62-F1
#
_cell.length_a   1.000
_cell.length_b   1.000
_cell.length_c   1.000
_cell.angle_alpha   90.00
_cell.angle_beta   90.00
_cell.angle_gamma   90.00
#
_symmetry.space_group_name_H-M   'P 1'
#
loop_
_entity.id
_entity.type
_entity.pdbx_description
1 polymer ?
#
loop_
_entity_poly.entity_id
_entity_poly.type
_entity_poly.pdbx_seq_one_letter_code
_entity_poly.pdbx_strand_id
1 'polypeptide(L)'
;MIDNTDEFVELLARRRAERLAALVKGQPQSFWDTISAKLDASSDGTITMDDLMETLWEGDLMNRIVIDLDDTQAEALAQFCKRTFVDRVRPFSSSKDEAWQMVDAIEKLRAALAKAGWAPR
;
A
#
# COMPACT_ATOMS: atom_id res chain seq x y z
N MET A 1 -29.62 -6.10 0.83
CA MET A 1 -28.26 -6.70 0.97
C MET A 1 -27.32 -5.57 0.60
N ILE A 2 -26.82 -4.85 1.59
CA ILE A 2 -25.97 -3.67 1.36
C ILE A 2 -24.60 -4.22 0.95
N ASP A 3 -24.06 -3.70 -0.14
CA ASP A 3 -22.80 -4.15 -0.73
C ASP A 3 -21.63 -3.71 0.18
N ASN A 4 -21.30 -4.57 1.15
CA ASN A 4 -20.20 -4.38 2.11
C ASN A 4 -18.84 -4.16 1.42
N THR A 5 -18.73 -4.48 0.14
CA THR A 5 -17.49 -4.40 -0.64
C THR A 5 -17.14 -2.95 -0.98
N ASP A 6 -18.13 -2.14 -1.36
CA ASP A 6 -17.93 -0.73 -1.72
C ASP A 6 -17.62 0.14 -0.49
N GLU A 7 -18.33 -0.09 0.63
CA GLU A 7 -18.07 0.59 1.90
C GLU A 7 -16.66 0.28 2.44
N PHE A 8 -16.20 -0.96 2.25
CA PHE A 8 -14.84 -1.38 2.63
C PHE A 8 -13.76 -0.71 1.77
N VAL A 9 -13.97 -0.65 0.45
CA VAL A 9 -13.04 0.02 -0.48
C VAL A 9 -12.96 1.52 -0.19
N GLU A 10 -14.09 2.17 0.07
CA GLU A 10 -14.13 3.60 0.41
C GLU A 10 -13.44 3.89 1.75
N LEU A 11 -13.65 3.04 2.76
CA LEU A 11 -12.99 3.16 4.06
C LEU A 11 -11.48 2.94 3.98
N LEU A 12 -11.03 2.00 3.15
CA LEU A 12 -9.61 1.80 2.84
C LEU A 12 -9.02 3.01 2.10
N ALA A 13 -9.72 3.54 1.10
CA ALA A 13 -9.27 4.71 0.34
C ALA A 13 -9.10 5.94 1.25
N ARG A 14 -10.07 6.20 2.14
CA ARG A 14 -9.98 7.29 3.13
C ARG A 14 -8.80 7.10 4.08
N ARG A 15 -8.61 5.90 4.65
CA ARG A 15 -7.47 5.64 5.54
C ARG A 15 -6.13 5.72 4.83
N ARG A 16 -6.06 5.30 3.55
CA ARG A 16 -4.86 5.46 2.72
C ARG A 16 -4.52 6.94 2.55
N ALA A 17 -5.51 7.79 2.27
CA ALA A 17 -5.32 9.24 2.18
C ALA A 17 -4.87 9.85 3.52
N GLU A 18 -5.49 9.48 4.64
CA GLU A 18 -5.09 9.93 5.98
C GLU A 18 -3.66 9.49 6.34
N ARG A 19 -3.28 8.24 6.02
CA ARG A 19 -1.92 7.74 6.22
C ARG A 19 -0.91 8.46 5.34
N LEU A 20 -1.25 8.72 4.10
CA LEU A 20 -0.39 9.44 3.18
C LEU A 20 -0.20 10.88 3.65
N ALA A 21 -1.27 11.54 4.10
CA ALA A 21 -1.18 12.85 4.75
C ALA A 21 -0.29 12.82 6.00
N ALA A 22 -0.39 11.78 6.83
CA ALA A 22 0.46 11.62 8.01
C ALA A 22 1.94 11.39 7.64
N LEU A 23 2.22 10.58 6.63
CA LEU A 23 3.57 10.33 6.11
C LEU A 23 4.17 11.62 5.53
N VAL A 24 3.38 12.36 4.74
CA VAL A 24 3.79 13.59 4.07
C VAL A 24 4.02 14.74 5.07
N LYS A 25 3.23 14.82 6.14
CA LYS A 25 3.36 15.87 7.18
C LYS A 25 4.72 15.90 7.88
N GLY A 26 5.42 14.76 7.94
CA GLY A 26 6.72 14.62 8.60
C GLY A 26 7.94 14.69 7.68
N GLN A 27 7.75 14.97 6.40
CA GLN A 27 8.84 14.86 5.42
C GLN A 27 9.85 16.01 5.52
N PRO A 28 11.15 15.73 5.31
CA PRO A 28 12.19 16.75 5.25
C PRO A 28 11.99 17.66 4.04
N GLN A 29 12.57 18.87 4.08
CA GLN A 29 12.44 19.83 2.98
C GLN A 29 12.90 19.27 1.63
N SER A 30 13.95 18.43 1.63
CA SER A 30 14.46 17.77 0.42
C SER A 30 13.42 16.91 -0.31
N PHE A 31 12.47 16.32 0.42
CA PHE A 31 11.35 15.60 -0.19
C PHE A 31 10.46 16.56 -1.00
N TRP A 32 10.12 17.71 -0.41
CA TRP A 32 9.29 18.72 -1.07
C TRP A 32 9.99 19.37 -2.26
N ASP A 33 11.31 19.52 -2.19
CA ASP A 33 12.11 20.03 -3.31
C ASP A 33 12.05 19.07 -4.50
N THR A 34 12.14 17.75 -4.26
CA THR A 34 11.96 16.73 -5.31
C THR A 34 10.54 16.71 -5.88
N ILE A 35 9.52 16.84 -5.03
CA ILE A 35 8.12 16.94 -5.48
C ILE A 35 7.90 18.19 -6.34
N SER A 36 8.46 19.33 -5.94
CA SER A 36 8.38 20.57 -6.72
C SER A 36 9.07 20.41 -8.08
N ALA A 37 10.27 19.81 -8.12
CA ALA A 37 10.97 19.56 -9.38
C ALA A 37 10.18 18.63 -10.32
N LYS A 38 9.50 17.60 -9.79
CA LYS A 38 8.62 16.73 -10.57
C LYS A 38 7.38 17.47 -11.08
N LEU A 39 6.78 18.34 -10.27
CA LEU A 39 5.65 19.19 -10.67
C LEU A 39 6.05 20.18 -11.77
N ASP A 40 7.21 20.82 -11.65
CA ASP A 40 7.72 21.77 -12.65
C ASP A 40 8.08 21.09 -13.98
N ALA A 41 8.48 19.82 -13.93
CA ALA A 41 8.73 19.00 -15.13
C ALA A 41 7.44 18.44 -15.77
N SER A 42 6.31 18.48 -15.05
CA SER A 42 5.05 17.95 -15.54
C SER A 42 4.33 18.97 -16.43
N SER A 43 3.92 18.54 -17.62
CA SER A 43 3.24 19.41 -18.60
C SER A 43 1.84 19.85 -18.16
N ASP A 44 1.21 19.13 -17.24
CA ASP A 44 -0.14 19.43 -16.74
C ASP A 44 -0.16 19.90 -15.27
N GLY A 45 1.02 20.07 -14.65
CA GLY A 45 1.14 20.49 -13.26
C GLY A 45 0.60 19.46 -12.25
N THR A 46 0.43 18.21 -12.67
CA THR A 46 0.02 17.11 -11.79
C THR A 46 1.14 16.07 -11.69
N ILE A 47 1.18 15.40 -10.53
CA ILE A 47 2.00 14.20 -10.33
C ILE A 47 1.08 13.06 -9.93
N THR A 48 1.41 11.85 -10.35
CA THR A 48 0.59 10.69 -10.01
C THR A 48 0.86 10.24 -8.57
N MET A 49 -0.07 9.45 -8.03
CA MET A 49 0.15 8.78 -6.75
C MET A 49 1.39 7.89 -6.79
N ASP A 50 1.69 7.27 -7.93
CA ASP A 50 2.88 6.41 -8.07
C ASP A 50 4.17 7.23 -8.04
N ASP A 51 4.21 8.41 -8.65
CA ASP A 51 5.38 9.33 -8.60
C ASP A 51 5.65 9.83 -7.17
N LEU A 52 4.58 10.12 -6.43
CA LEU A 52 4.67 10.53 -5.03
C LEU A 52 5.12 9.38 -4.14
N MET A 53 4.63 8.16 -4.39
CA MET A 53 5.07 6.96 -3.68
C MET A 53 6.53 6.61 -4.01
N GLU A 54 6.97 6.78 -5.25
CA GLU A 54 8.38 6.61 -5.66
C GLU A 54 9.29 7.59 -4.91
N THR A 55 8.89 8.86 -4.82
CA THR A 55 9.65 9.88 -4.07
C THR A 55 9.71 9.56 -2.57
N LEU A 56 8.63 9.02 -2.01
CA LEU A 56 8.61 8.51 -0.63
C LEU A 56 9.47 7.25 -0.45
N TRP A 57 9.63 6.42 -1.48
CA TRP A 57 10.47 5.21 -1.46
C TRP A 57 11.96 5.52 -1.57
N GLU A 58 12.34 6.57 -2.29
CA GLU A 58 13.74 7.03 -2.38
C GLU A 58 14.23 7.67 -1.08
N GLY A 59 13.33 8.20 -0.25
CA GLY A 59 13.63 8.88 1.01
C GLY A 59 13.95 8.00 2.24
N ASP A 60 14.23 6.71 2.07
CA ASP A 60 14.62 5.76 3.15
C ASP A 60 13.58 5.59 4.28
N LEU A 61 12.29 5.80 3.98
CA LEU A 61 11.20 5.75 4.97
C LEU A 61 10.32 4.49 4.91
N MET A 62 10.57 3.60 3.95
CA MET A 62 9.90 2.30 3.86
C MET A 62 10.92 1.17 3.81
N ASN A 63 10.67 0.13 4.61
CA ASN A 63 11.48 -1.09 4.57
C ASN A 63 11.19 -1.86 3.28
N ARG A 64 12.20 -1.98 2.41
CA ARG A 64 12.14 -2.87 1.25
C ARG A 64 12.43 -4.30 1.68
N ILE A 65 11.50 -5.20 1.42
CA ILE A 65 11.66 -6.64 1.65
C ILE A 65 11.69 -7.33 0.29
N VAL A 66 12.76 -8.07 0.00
CA VAL A 66 12.92 -8.89 -1.20
C VAL A 66 12.91 -10.35 -0.75
N ILE A 67 12.09 -11.17 -1.39
CA ILE A 67 11.96 -12.60 -1.12
C ILE A 67 11.97 -13.36 -2.44
N ASP A 68 12.66 -14.49 -2.47
CA ASP A 68 12.59 -15.45 -3.56
C ASP A 68 11.54 -16.51 -3.19
N LEU A 69 10.53 -16.67 -4.03
CA LEU A 69 9.46 -17.65 -3.86
C LEU A 69 9.45 -18.57 -5.07
N ASP A 70 9.33 -19.88 -4.83
CA ASP A 70 8.97 -20.79 -5.91
C ASP A 70 7.49 -20.62 -6.30
N ASP A 71 7.11 -21.14 -7.47
CA ASP A 71 5.76 -21.05 -8.02
C ASP A 71 4.69 -21.51 -7.01
N THR A 72 4.95 -22.59 -6.28
CA THR A 72 3.98 -23.15 -5.31
C THR A 72 3.80 -22.22 -4.11
N GLN A 73 4.89 -21.65 -3.62
CA GLN A 73 4.88 -20.67 -2.53
C GLN A 73 4.20 -19.36 -2.95
N ALA A 74 4.48 -18.88 -4.16
CA ALA A 74 3.88 -17.65 -4.69
C ALA A 74 2.35 -17.80 -4.85
N GLU A 75 1.88 -18.93 -5.41
CA GLU A 75 0.45 -19.23 -5.52
C GLU A 75 -0.23 -19.35 -4.15
N ALA A 76 0.37 -20.10 -3.22
CA ALA A 76 -0.17 -20.29 -1.89
C ALA A 76 -0.28 -18.96 -1.13
N LEU A 77 0.74 -18.11 -1.24
CA LEU A 77 0.75 -16.78 -0.64
C LEU A 77 -0.30 -15.87 -1.29
N ALA A 78 -0.45 -15.89 -2.61
CA ALA A 78 -1.49 -15.12 -3.30
C ALA A 78 -2.90 -15.50 -2.82
N GLN A 79 -3.18 -16.80 -2.67
CA GLN A 79 -4.46 -17.28 -2.14
C GLN A 79 -4.68 -16.93 -0.67
N PHE A 80 -3.62 -16.99 0.15
CA PHE A 80 -3.66 -16.53 1.53
C PHE A 80 -3.98 -15.03 1.59
N CYS A 81 -3.27 -14.21 0.84
CA CYS A 81 -3.48 -12.76 0.77
C CYS A 81 -4.90 -12.42 0.30
N LYS A 82 -5.49 -13.19 -0.63
CA LYS A 82 -6.88 -13.00 -1.07
C LYS A 82 -7.90 -13.26 0.03
N ARG A 83 -7.67 -14.27 0.88
CA ARG A 83 -8.62 -14.73 1.90
C ARG A 83 -8.45 -14.05 3.26
N THR A 84 -7.43 -13.21 3.40
CA THR A 84 -7.09 -12.55 4.66
C THR A 84 -7.67 -11.15 4.68
N PHE A 85 -8.68 -10.98 5.54
CA PHE A 85 -9.36 -9.71 5.81
C PHE A 85 -9.10 -9.26 7.25
N VAL A 86 -9.57 -8.06 7.60
CA VAL A 86 -9.39 -7.49 8.96
C VAL A 86 -9.84 -8.45 10.05
N ASP A 87 -10.94 -9.19 9.85
CA ASP A 87 -11.46 -10.15 10.83
C ASP A 87 -10.53 -11.35 11.05
N ARG A 88 -9.72 -11.72 10.04
CA ARG A 88 -8.71 -12.78 10.18
C ARG A 88 -7.47 -12.30 10.94
N VAL A 89 -7.07 -11.04 10.77
CA VAL A 89 -5.87 -10.50 11.43
C VAL A 89 -6.17 -9.91 12.81
N ARG A 90 -7.43 -9.56 13.10
CA ARG A 90 -7.84 -8.96 14.36
C ARG A 90 -7.44 -9.79 15.60
N PRO A 91 -7.58 -11.12 15.63
CA PRO A 91 -7.16 -11.93 16.78
C PRO A 91 -5.65 -11.92 17.03
N PHE A 92 -4.84 -11.63 16.00
CA PHE A 92 -3.38 -11.59 16.07
C PHE A 92 -2.84 -10.18 16.37
N SER A 93 -3.71 -9.18 16.31
CA SER A 93 -3.37 -7.79 16.57
C SER A 93 -3.58 -7.40 18.04
N SER A 94 -2.65 -6.64 18.59
CA SER A 94 -2.76 -6.02 19.91
C SER A 94 -3.74 -4.84 19.91
N SER A 95 -3.96 -4.22 18.74
CA SER A 95 -4.85 -3.06 18.58
C SER A 95 -5.64 -3.08 17.27
N LYS A 96 -6.72 -2.31 17.20
CA LYS A 96 -7.50 -2.13 15.96
C LYS A 96 -6.65 -1.52 14.86
N ASP A 97 -5.78 -0.57 15.20
CA ASP A 97 -4.92 0.08 14.20
C ASP A 97 -3.83 -0.86 13.68
N GLU A 98 -3.26 -1.71 14.51
CA GLU A 98 -2.33 -2.76 14.10
C GLU A 98 -3.01 -3.78 13.15
N ALA A 99 -4.24 -4.21 13.44
CA ALA A 99 -5.00 -5.07 12.53
C ALA A 99 -5.12 -4.44 11.13
N TRP A 100 -5.42 -3.14 11.07
CA TRP A 100 -5.49 -2.41 9.81
C TRP A 100 -4.12 -2.18 9.16
N GLN A 101 -3.03 -2.08 9.93
CA GLN A 101 -1.68 -2.06 9.36
C GLN A 101 -1.33 -3.39 8.68
N MET A 102 -1.73 -4.51 9.29
CA MET A 102 -1.54 -5.84 8.72
C MET A 102 -2.31 -6.01 7.41
N VAL A 103 -3.57 -5.55 7.35
CA VAL A 103 -4.36 -5.58 6.10
C VAL A 103 -3.70 -4.75 5.00
N ASP A 104 -3.28 -3.51 5.28
CA ASP A 104 -2.59 -2.67 4.30
C ASP A 104 -1.30 -3.33 3.76
N ALA A 105 -0.53 -4.00 4.62
CA ALA A 105 0.65 -4.73 4.20
C ALA A 105 0.30 -5.92 3.29
N ILE A 106 -0.78 -6.64 3.60
CA ILE A 106 -1.29 -7.74 2.76
C ILE A 106 -1.77 -7.24 1.40
N GLU A 107 -2.40 -6.07 1.32
CA GLU A 107 -2.79 -5.45 0.05
C GLU A 107 -1.57 -5.11 -0.83
N LYS A 108 -0.49 -4.59 -0.22
CA LYS A 108 0.77 -4.36 -0.94
C LYS A 108 1.38 -5.68 -1.46
N LEU A 109 1.37 -6.73 -0.64
CA LEU A 109 1.81 -8.07 -1.06
C LEU A 109 0.96 -8.59 -2.22
N ARG A 110 -0.36 -8.43 -2.15
CA ARG A 110 -1.28 -8.83 -3.24
C ARG A 110 -0.97 -8.10 -4.54
N ALA A 111 -0.75 -6.79 -4.48
CA ALA A 111 -0.38 -5.99 -5.64
C ALA A 111 0.97 -6.43 -6.24
N ALA A 112 1.96 -6.71 -5.39
CA ALA A 112 3.28 -7.19 -5.83
C ALA A 112 3.19 -8.57 -6.50
N LEU A 113 2.45 -9.51 -5.90
CA LEU A 113 2.22 -10.84 -6.46
C LEU A 113 1.47 -10.78 -7.80
N ALA A 114 0.43 -9.95 -7.90
CA ALA A 114 -0.30 -9.73 -9.14
C ALA A 114 0.60 -9.16 -10.24
N LYS A 115 1.47 -8.20 -9.92
CA LYS A 115 2.47 -7.64 -10.85
C LYS A 115 3.48 -8.69 -11.30
N ALA A 116 3.83 -9.64 -10.44
CA ALA A 116 4.70 -10.76 -10.75
C ALA A 116 4.01 -11.89 -11.55
N GLY A 117 2.72 -11.75 -11.89
CA GLY A 117 1.94 -12.74 -12.65
C GLY A 117 1.18 -13.74 -11.77
N TRP A 118 1.36 -13.70 -10.46
CA TRP A 118 0.66 -14.52 -9.48
C TRP A 118 -0.63 -13.82 -9.05
N ALA A 119 -1.55 -13.63 -9.99
CA ALA A 119 -2.85 -13.03 -9.71
C ALA A 119 -3.72 -14.00 -8.91
N PRO A 120 -4.29 -13.58 -7.76
CA PRO A 120 -5.24 -14.42 -7.04
C PRO A 120 -6.52 -14.58 -7.89
N ARG A 121 -6.74 -15.78 -8.47
CA ARG A 121 -8.01 -16.12 -9.14
C ARG A 121 -9.17 -15.91 -8.19
#